data_AF-A0A3P8L3M5-F1
#
_entry.id   AF-A0A3P8L3M5-F1
#
_cell.length_a   1.000
_cell.length_b   1.000
_cell.length_c   1.000
_cell.angle_alpha   90.00
_cell.angle_beta   90.00
_cell.angle_gamma   90.00
#
_symmetry.space_group_name_H-M   'P 1'
#
loop_
_entity.id
_entity.type
_entity.pdbx_description
1 polymer ?
#
loop_
_entity_poly.entity_id
_entity_poly.type
_entity_poly.pdbx_seq_one_letter_code
_entity_poly.pdbx_strand_id
1 'polypeptide(L)'
;MTGFRRSSSLAVALIAAGALAGCSSDSGSDASPATAAPVSASVSAPAQSAAAIPAHVPGTYANGDWVVRLAADGTWEEDLQGRPNAYGGTYTVDGGTVVLRDRGGSSETATLQGDELRLPSITLTRR
;
A
#
# COMPACT_ATOMS: atom_id res chain seq x y z
N MET A 1 -29.21 15.44 46.22
CA MET A 1 -28.71 16.58 45.42
C MET A 1 -28.79 16.16 43.94
N THR A 2 -29.85 16.51 43.21
CA THR A 2 -29.93 17.67 42.27
C THR A 2 -28.70 17.73 41.35
N GLY A 3 -28.72 17.62 40.02
CA GLY A 3 -29.75 17.64 38.98
C GLY A 3 -29.30 18.55 37.82
N PHE A 4 -29.61 18.17 36.56
CA PHE A 4 -29.83 19.04 35.37
C PHE A 4 -28.60 19.70 34.66
N ARG A 5 -28.51 19.98 33.33
CA ARG A 5 -29.36 19.92 32.11
C ARG A 5 -28.48 19.93 30.83
N ARG A 6 -28.96 19.21 29.79
CA ARG A 6 -29.14 19.57 28.36
C ARG A 6 -28.15 20.53 27.65
N SER A 7 -27.76 20.18 26.42
CA SER A 7 -28.31 20.84 25.21
C SER A 7 -27.95 20.09 23.92
N SER A 8 -28.96 19.96 23.06
CA SER A 8 -28.98 19.31 21.74
C SER A 8 -28.81 20.33 20.61
N SER A 9 -28.69 19.78 19.39
CA SER A 9 -29.11 20.34 18.09
C SER A 9 -28.00 21.11 17.34
N LEU A 10 -27.82 21.07 16.01
CA LEU A 10 -28.68 20.79 14.84
C LEU A 10 -27.83 20.10 13.74
N ALA A 11 -28.27 19.02 13.08
CA ALA A 11 -29.06 19.00 11.84
C ALA A 11 -28.44 19.71 10.62
N VAL A 12 -27.96 18.94 9.64
CA VAL A 12 -27.80 19.37 8.23
C VAL A 12 -28.46 18.29 7.36
N ALA A 13 -29.47 18.68 6.61
CA ALA A 13 -30.24 17.82 5.71
C ALA A 13 -30.02 18.22 4.25
N LEU A 14 -29.82 17.17 3.43
CA LEU A 14 -30.06 16.93 1.99
C LEU A 14 -30.66 18.01 1.08
N ILE A 15 -30.28 17.96 -0.21
CA ILE A 15 -31.05 18.13 -1.49
C ILE A 15 -30.00 18.28 -2.62
N ALA A 16 -30.08 17.80 -3.87
CA ALA A 16 -30.88 16.83 -4.61
C ALA A 16 -30.20 16.59 -6.00
N ALA A 17 -30.73 15.63 -6.74
CA ALA A 17 -30.25 15.06 -7.99
C ALA A 17 -30.21 16.00 -9.22
N GLY A 18 -29.33 15.67 -10.17
CA GLY A 18 -29.40 16.13 -11.55
C GLY A 18 -29.00 14.99 -12.50
N ALA A 19 -29.95 14.53 -13.30
CA ALA A 19 -29.73 13.65 -14.45
C ALA A 19 -30.18 14.40 -15.71
N LEU A 20 -29.33 14.49 -16.73
CA LEU A 20 -29.70 14.82 -18.10
C LEU A 20 -28.82 14.00 -19.06
N ALA A 21 -29.51 13.30 -19.96
CA ALA A 21 -28.97 12.52 -21.06
C ALA A 21 -28.43 13.39 -22.20
N GLY A 22 -27.62 12.82 -23.12
CA GLY A 22 -27.39 13.43 -24.43
C GLY A 22 -26.23 12.83 -25.22
N CYS A 23 -26.55 12.04 -26.25
CA CYS A 23 -25.64 11.49 -27.26
C CYS A 23 -25.03 12.57 -28.16
N SER A 24 -23.86 12.30 -28.77
CA SER A 24 -23.69 12.19 -30.24
C SER A 24 -22.25 11.87 -30.65
N SER A 25 -22.14 10.95 -31.60
CA SER A 25 -20.94 10.55 -32.34
C SER A 25 -20.55 11.57 -33.41
N ASP A 26 -19.26 11.71 -33.75
CA ASP A 26 -18.71 11.30 -35.07
C ASP A 26 -17.31 11.91 -35.36
N SER A 27 -16.44 11.01 -35.82
CA SER A 27 -15.28 11.08 -36.69
C SER A 27 -14.53 12.40 -36.97
N GLY A 28 -13.25 12.39 -36.60
CA GLY A 28 -12.19 13.12 -37.29
C GLY A 28 -11.03 12.17 -37.59
N SER A 29 -11.02 11.59 -38.79
CA SER A 29 -9.86 10.89 -39.36
C SER A 29 -8.99 11.91 -40.06
N ASP A 30 -7.79 12.18 -39.54
CA ASP A 30 -6.69 12.70 -40.34
C ASP A 30 -5.60 11.62 -40.36
N ALA A 31 -5.36 11.11 -41.55
CA ALA A 31 -4.37 10.09 -41.84
C ALA A 31 -3.22 10.73 -42.60
N SER A 32 -2.00 10.65 -42.06
CA SER A 32 -0.79 10.44 -42.87
C SER A 32 0.48 10.27 -42.02
N PRO A 33 1.54 9.63 -42.56
CA PRO A 33 1.98 8.36 -42.02
C PRO A 33 3.47 8.37 -41.62
N ALA A 34 3.99 7.16 -41.40
CA ALA A 34 5.40 6.80 -41.21
C ALA A 34 5.84 6.67 -39.74
N THR A 35 5.83 5.43 -39.25
CA THR A 35 7.05 4.60 -39.27
C THR A 35 6.74 3.28 -38.59
N ALA A 36 6.96 2.19 -39.34
CA ALA A 36 6.87 0.84 -38.82
C ALA A 36 7.94 0.60 -37.75
N ALA A 37 7.53 0.05 -36.61
CA ALA A 37 8.27 -1.00 -35.93
C ALA A 37 7.30 -1.76 -34.99
N PRO A 38 6.88 -3.01 -35.29
CA PRO A 38 6.29 -3.85 -34.27
C PRO A 38 7.43 -4.32 -33.36
N VAL A 39 7.72 -3.55 -32.30
CA VAL A 39 8.68 -4.00 -31.29
C VAL A 39 7.92 -4.80 -30.24
N SER A 40 8.04 -6.10 -30.39
CA SER A 40 8.05 -7.10 -29.33
C SER A 40 6.89 -7.05 -28.34
N ALA A 41 5.87 -7.87 -28.63
CA ALA A 41 5.07 -8.50 -27.59
C ALA A 41 6.01 -9.19 -26.60
N SER A 42 6.24 -8.53 -25.47
CA SER A 42 6.89 -9.15 -24.32
C SER A 42 5.82 -9.94 -23.60
N VAL A 43 5.50 -11.13 -24.13
CA VAL A 43 4.83 -12.16 -23.33
C VAL A 43 5.87 -12.61 -22.31
N SER A 44 5.88 -11.95 -21.15
CA SER A 44 6.61 -12.46 -19.99
C SER A 44 5.98 -13.80 -19.64
N ALA A 45 6.70 -14.88 -19.95
CA ALA A 45 6.42 -16.22 -19.47
C ALA A 45 6.39 -16.21 -17.92
N PRO A 46 5.66 -17.16 -17.30
CA PRO A 46 5.18 -17.02 -15.93
C PRO A 46 6.35 -16.91 -14.94
N ALA A 47 6.33 -15.87 -14.09
CA ALA A 47 7.22 -15.81 -12.93
C ALA A 47 6.75 -16.82 -11.88
N GLN A 48 7.21 -18.06 -11.99
CA GLN A 48 7.09 -19.09 -10.95
C GLN A 48 8.47 -19.73 -10.79
N SER A 49 9.12 -19.76 -9.63
CA SER A 49 8.64 -19.57 -8.26
C SER A 49 9.67 -18.79 -7.44
N ALA A 50 9.27 -17.63 -6.88
CA ALA A 50 9.89 -17.16 -5.64
C ALA A 50 9.29 -17.99 -4.50
N ALA A 51 10.04 -18.99 -4.02
CA ALA A 51 9.68 -19.70 -2.79
C ALA A 51 10.07 -18.80 -1.62
N ALA A 52 9.05 -18.37 -0.92
CA ALA A 52 9.00 -17.13 -0.15
C ALA A 52 9.38 -17.34 1.33
N ILE A 53 9.33 -16.26 2.12
CA ILE A 53 9.60 -16.23 3.57
C ILE A 53 8.47 -16.94 4.34
N PRO A 54 8.66 -18.18 4.78
CA PRO A 54 8.29 -18.58 6.14
C PRO A 54 9.43 -19.37 6.83
N ALA A 55 9.68 -19.23 8.12
CA ALA A 55 8.75 -19.70 9.15
C ALA A 55 8.65 -18.70 10.32
N HIS A 56 7.43 -18.20 10.53
CA HIS A 56 7.00 -17.16 11.49
C HIS A 56 7.89 -15.91 11.48
N VAL A 57 7.41 -14.82 10.87
CA VAL A 57 8.24 -13.73 10.37
C VAL A 57 8.32 -12.53 11.33
N PRO A 58 9.05 -12.67 12.44
CA PRO A 58 9.82 -11.60 13.05
C PRO A 58 11.23 -11.52 12.47
N GLY A 59 11.84 -10.34 12.44
CA GLY A 59 13.19 -10.14 11.92
C GLY A 59 13.53 -8.67 11.74
N THR A 60 14.80 -8.42 11.44
CA THR A 60 15.29 -7.09 11.07
C THR A 60 15.57 -7.08 9.58
N TYR A 61 14.99 -6.10 8.88
CA TYR A 61 15.13 -5.88 7.45
C TYR A 61 15.77 -4.52 7.25
N ALA A 62 16.78 -4.41 6.40
CA ALA A 62 17.49 -3.15 6.24
C ALA A 62 17.95 -2.88 4.80
N ASN A 63 18.03 -1.60 4.47
CA ASN A 63 18.67 -1.06 3.29
C ASN A 63 19.35 0.27 3.66
N GLY A 64 20.67 0.27 3.80
CA GLY A 64 21.41 1.42 4.32
C GLY A 64 20.92 1.84 5.71
N ASP A 65 20.53 3.12 5.83
CA ASP A 65 20.02 3.74 7.07
C ASP A 65 18.51 3.56 7.27
N TRP A 66 17.84 2.77 6.43
CA TRP A 66 16.45 2.37 6.59
C TRP A 66 16.40 0.97 7.20
N VAL A 67 15.81 0.86 8.39
CA VAL A 67 15.65 -0.41 9.10
C VAL A 67 14.20 -0.62 9.49
N VAL A 68 13.63 -1.79 9.19
CA VAL A 68 12.32 -2.23 9.67
C VAL A 68 12.49 -3.46 10.54
N ARG A 69 11.95 -3.43 11.75
CA ARG A 69 11.96 -4.54 12.70
C ARG A 69 10.54 -5.06 12.88
N LEU A 70 10.32 -6.32 12.55
CA LEU A 70 9.07 -7.04 12.83
C LEU A 70 9.28 -7.90 14.09
N ALA A 71 8.45 -7.73 15.11
CA ALA A 71 8.55 -8.43 16.39
C ALA A 71 7.54 -9.58 16.52
N ALA A 72 7.87 -10.60 17.31
CA ALA A 72 7.04 -11.80 17.50
C ALA A 72 5.64 -11.53 18.10
N ASP A 73 5.46 -10.39 18.75
CA ASP A 73 4.19 -9.95 19.34
C ASP A 73 3.25 -9.27 18.32
N GLY A 74 3.65 -9.18 17.05
CA GLY A 74 2.87 -8.52 16.02
C GLY A 74 3.06 -7.01 15.98
N THR A 75 4.08 -6.47 16.66
CA THR A 75 4.48 -5.06 16.54
C THR A 75 5.62 -4.87 15.55
N TRP A 76 5.70 -3.68 14.97
CA TRP A 76 6.83 -3.29 14.13
C TRP A 76 7.31 -1.90 14.48
N GLU A 77 8.59 -1.65 14.22
CA GLU A 77 9.22 -0.35 14.34
C GLU A 77 10.12 -0.11 13.13
N GLU A 78 10.28 1.16 12.79
CA GLU A 78 11.10 1.60 11.68
C GLU A 78 12.07 2.69 12.13
N ASP A 79 13.33 2.52 11.74
CA ASP A 79 14.37 3.53 11.87
C ASP A 79 14.62 4.14 10.49
N LEU A 80 14.57 5.47 10.39
CA LEU A 80 14.76 6.21 9.14
C LEU A 80 15.89 7.20 9.27
N GLN A 81 16.90 7.08 8.41
CA GLN A 81 18.02 8.04 8.35
C GLN A 81 18.68 8.23 9.73
N GLY A 82 18.86 7.12 10.45
CA GLY A 82 19.42 7.11 11.80
C GLY A 82 18.50 7.66 12.91
N ARG A 83 17.23 7.97 12.62
CA ARG A 83 16.22 8.29 13.64
C ARG A 83 15.54 7.00 14.10
N PRO A 84 15.82 6.54 15.34
CA PRO A 84 15.24 5.29 15.82
C PRO A 84 13.74 5.46 16.13
N ASN A 85 12.95 4.43 15.83
CA ASN A 85 11.50 4.37 16.04
C ASN A 85 10.77 5.59 15.45
N ALA A 86 11.17 5.98 14.25
CA ALA A 86 10.55 7.08 13.51
C ALA A 86 9.07 6.80 13.21
N TYR A 87 8.77 5.54 12.90
CA TYR A 87 7.42 5.01 12.69
C TYR A 87 7.27 3.63 13.33
N GLY A 88 6.03 3.18 13.48
CA GLY A 88 5.76 1.83 13.97
C GLY A 88 4.31 1.62 14.35
N GLY A 89 3.98 0.38 14.68
CA GLY A 89 2.63 -0.01 15.06
C GLY A 89 2.45 -1.51 15.07
N THR A 90 1.36 -2.00 14.49
CA THR A 90 1.06 -3.43 14.43
C THR A 90 1.17 -3.95 13.01
N TYR A 91 1.51 -5.23 12.86
CA TYR A 91 1.55 -5.87 11.56
C TYR A 91 0.84 -7.22 11.57
N THR A 92 0.37 -7.60 10.39
CA THR A 92 -0.23 -8.92 10.13
C THR A 92 0.44 -9.55 8.94
N VAL A 93 0.59 -10.87 8.95
CA VAL A 93 1.15 -11.65 7.84
C VAL A 93 0.05 -12.54 7.25
N ASP A 94 -0.16 -12.45 5.95
CA ASP A 94 -1.05 -13.30 5.17
C ASP A 94 -0.26 -13.89 3.99
N GLY A 95 0.11 -15.17 4.10
CA GLY A 95 0.95 -15.84 3.12
C GLY A 95 2.27 -15.10 2.88
N GLY A 96 2.47 -14.65 1.64
CA GLY A 96 3.64 -13.86 1.23
C GLY A 96 3.47 -12.35 1.41
N THR A 97 2.47 -11.89 2.15
CA THR A 97 2.17 -10.45 2.31
C THR A 97 2.25 -10.04 3.77
N VAL A 98 2.84 -8.87 4.04
CA VAL A 98 2.86 -8.21 5.34
C VAL A 98 2.09 -6.91 5.24
N VAL A 99 1.14 -6.68 6.13
CA VAL A 99 0.43 -5.39 6.24
C VAL A 99 0.93 -4.70 7.49
N LEU A 100 1.58 -3.55 7.33
CA LEU A 100 2.10 -2.69 8.37
C LEU A 100 1.03 -1.62 8.66
N ARG A 101 0.55 -1.54 9.90
CA ARG A 101 -0.39 -0.51 10.34
C ARG A 101 0.33 0.42 11.32
N ASP A 102 0.45 1.68 10.94
CA ASP A 102 1.08 2.71 11.77
C ASP A 102 0.15 3.17 12.89
N ARG A 103 0.71 3.62 14.02
CA ARG A 103 -0.04 4.18 15.15
C ARG A 103 -0.92 5.38 14.78
N GLY A 104 -0.54 6.14 13.74
CA GLY A 104 -1.29 7.26 13.16
C GLY A 104 -2.46 6.85 12.26
N GLY A 105 -2.69 5.56 12.04
CA GLY A 105 -3.84 5.03 11.28
C GLY A 105 -3.57 4.80 9.79
N SER A 106 -2.38 5.13 9.29
CA SER A 106 -1.94 4.76 7.94
C SER A 106 -1.60 3.26 7.86
N SER A 107 -1.60 2.71 6.65
CA SER A 107 -1.18 1.33 6.42
C SER A 107 -0.39 1.19 5.13
N GLU A 108 0.55 0.25 5.13
CA GLU A 108 1.38 -0.09 3.99
C GLU A 108 1.43 -1.60 3.81
N THR A 109 1.48 -2.04 2.56
CA THR A 109 1.53 -3.46 2.21
C THR A 109 2.91 -3.77 1.64
N ALA A 110 3.59 -4.74 2.24
CA ALA A 110 4.84 -5.28 1.78
C ALA A 110 4.67 -6.72 1.28
N THR A 111 5.50 -7.13 0.33
CA THR A 111 5.58 -8.53 -0.13
C THR A 111 6.86 -9.18 0.36
N LEU A 112 6.75 -10.45 0.72
CA LEU A 112 7.85 -11.31 1.16
C LEU A 112 8.35 -12.11 -0.05
N GLN A 113 9.62 -11.94 -0.42
CA GLN A 113 10.25 -12.67 -1.52
C GLN A 113 11.66 -13.08 -1.15
N GLY A 114 11.95 -14.39 -1.05
CA GLY A 114 13.28 -14.86 -0.64
C GLY A 114 13.63 -14.41 0.78
N ASP A 115 14.61 -13.51 0.93
CA ASP A 115 14.97 -12.86 2.20
C ASP A 115 14.57 -11.38 2.24
N GLU A 116 13.72 -10.94 1.32
CA GLU A 116 13.39 -9.54 1.12
C GLU A 116 11.99 -9.18 1.63
N LEU A 117 11.90 -8.04 2.31
CA LEU A 117 10.67 -7.30 2.58
C LEU A 117 10.58 -6.16 1.55
N ARG A 118 9.67 -6.31 0.59
CA ARG A 118 9.48 -5.37 -0.52
C ARG A 118 8.29 -4.46 -0.25
N LEU A 119 8.57 -3.22 0.11
CA LEU A 119 7.60 -2.12 0.17
C LEU A 119 7.48 -1.45 -1.22
N PRO A 120 6.42 -0.66 -1.48
CA PRO A 120 6.21 -0.01 -2.78
C PRO A 120 7.41 0.82 -3.28
N SER A 121 8.14 1.45 -2.37
CA SER A 121 9.24 2.37 -2.72
C SER A 121 10.63 1.81 -2.38
N ILE A 122 10.72 0.70 -1.67
CA ILE A 122 12.00 0.18 -1.19
C ILE A 122 11.99 -1.33 -1.02
N THR A 123 13.14 -1.94 -1.30
CA THR A 123 13.41 -3.35 -0.95
C THR A 123 14.38 -3.38 0.21
N LEU A 124 14.00 -4.08 1.28
CA LEU A 124 14.80 -4.31 2.46
C LEU A 124 15.20 -5.77 2.51
N THR A 125 16.46 -6.05 2.84
CA THR A 125 16.95 -7.43 2.97
C THR A 125 16.99 -7.81 4.45
N ARG A 126 16.52 -9.01 4.77
CA ARG A 126 16.64 -9.61 6.10
C ARG A 126 18.11 -9.70 6.48
N ARG A 127 18.41 -9.34 7.73
CA ARG A 127 19.75 -9.45 8.34
C ARG A 127 19.81 -10.57 9.37
#